data_AF-A0A183BE84-F1
#
_entry.id   AF-A0A183BE84-F1
#
_cell.length_a   1.000
_cell.length_b   1.000
_cell.length_c   1.000
_cell.angle_alpha   90.00
_cell.angle_beta   90.00
_cell.angle_gamma   90.00
#
_symmetry.space_group_name_H-M   'P 1'
#
loop_
_entity.id
_entity.type
_entity.pdbx_description
1 polymer ?
#
loop_
_entity_poly.entity_id
_entity_poly.type
_entity_poly.pdbx_seq_one_letter_code
_entity_poly.pdbx_strand_id
1 'polypeptide(L)'
;MRSPIVRGQLGTMVLFFGCRRLSEDYIYGEELEEAKRSGYLQLFIAFSRDSEDGSKVYVQDRIREAASDVWQLLDQKRAHVYVCGSAHTMARDVHSCLVSVVQTHGSLSMNAAETYLNRLRVEGRYHLDVWS
;
A
#
# COMPACT_ATOMS: atom_id res chain seq x y z
N MET A 1 -10.78 -25.97 -20.99
CA MET A 1 -10.67 -24.80 -21.88
C MET A 1 -10.60 -23.58 -20.98
N ARG A 2 -9.43 -22.91 -20.84
CA ARG A 2 -9.32 -21.70 -20.03
C ARG A 2 -10.10 -20.58 -20.73
N SER A 3 -11.02 -19.93 -20.02
CA SER A 3 -11.79 -18.80 -20.53
C SER A 3 -10.85 -17.73 -21.10
N PRO A 4 -11.17 -17.07 -22.24
CA PRO A 4 -10.38 -15.95 -22.72
C PRO A 4 -10.35 -14.88 -21.63
N ILE A 5 -9.16 -14.42 -21.27
CA ILE A 5 -8.99 -13.22 -20.45
C ILE A 5 -9.65 -12.09 -21.25
N VAL A 6 -10.77 -11.55 -20.75
CA VAL A 6 -11.35 -10.33 -21.27
C VAL A 6 -10.28 -9.27 -21.15
N ARG A 7 -9.71 -8.82 -22.27
CA ARG A 7 -8.75 -7.71 -22.31
C ARG A 7 -9.51 -6.39 -22.12
N GLY A 8 -10.07 -6.21 -20.92
CA GLY A 8 -10.41 -4.89 -20.41
C GLY A 8 -9.14 -4.20 -19.93
N GLN A 9 -9.11 -2.87 -19.95
CA GLN A 9 -8.02 -2.11 -19.34
C GLN A 9 -8.06 -2.36 -17.83
N LEU A 10 -7.01 -2.98 -17.29
CA LEU A 10 -6.87 -3.17 -15.85
C LEU A 10 -6.64 -1.83 -15.17
N GLY A 11 -7.21 -1.65 -13.98
CA GLY A 11 -6.91 -0.50 -13.13
C GLY A 11 -5.48 -0.59 -12.58
N THR A 12 -4.93 0.55 -12.18
CA THR A 12 -3.61 0.61 -11.53
C THR A 12 -3.61 -0.22 -10.26
N MET A 13 -2.64 -1.14 -10.12
CA MET A 13 -2.41 -1.93 -8.92
C MET A 13 -1.07 -1.52 -8.31
N VAL A 14 -1.08 -1.15 -7.03
CA VAL A 14 0.11 -0.77 -6.27
C VAL A 14 0.23 -1.69 -5.06
N LEU A 15 1.40 -2.28 -4.86
CA LEU A 15 1.71 -3.10 -3.69
C LEU A 15 2.88 -2.49 -2.92
N PHE A 16 2.64 -2.24 -1.63
CA PHE A 16 3.68 -1.95 -0.65
C PHE A 16 3.95 -3.22 0.15
N PHE A 17 5.09 -3.85 -0.09
CA PHE A 17 5.51 -5.08 0.56
C PHE A 17 6.66 -4.82 1.52
N GLY A 18 6.69 -5.50 2.68
CA GLY A 18 7.75 -5.34 3.67
C GLY A 18 8.22 -6.67 4.24
N CYS A 19 9.53 -6.84 4.35
CA CYS A 19 10.16 -7.98 5.02
C CYS A 19 11.48 -7.56 5.68
N ARG A 20 12.25 -8.51 6.23
CA ARG A 20 13.53 -8.21 6.89
C ARG A 20 14.62 -7.99 5.86
N ARG A 21 14.80 -8.98 4.97
CA ARG A 21 15.87 -8.98 3.98
C ARG A 21 15.42 -9.55 2.65
N LEU A 22 16.04 -9.06 1.59
CA LEU A 22 15.90 -9.63 0.25
C LEU A 22 16.25 -11.13 0.23
N SER A 23 17.32 -11.52 0.92
CA SER A 23 17.86 -12.88 0.88
C SER A 23 17.23 -13.86 1.87
N GLU A 24 16.37 -13.41 2.80
CA GLU A 24 15.83 -14.25 3.87
C GLU A 24 14.33 -14.53 3.71
N ASP A 25 13.52 -13.47 3.61
CA ASP A 25 12.07 -13.58 3.79
C ASP A 25 11.27 -12.73 2.80
N TYR A 26 11.84 -12.49 1.62
CA TYR A 26 11.12 -11.91 0.49
C TYR A 26 10.20 -12.96 -0.18
N ILE A 27 9.07 -13.24 0.47
CA ILE A 27 8.10 -14.21 -0.03
C ILE A 27 7.57 -13.80 -1.40
N TYR A 28 7.47 -14.78 -2.31
CA TYR A 28 7.04 -14.59 -3.71
C TYR A 28 7.87 -13.56 -4.49
N GLY A 29 9.14 -13.34 -4.13
CA GLY A 29 9.95 -12.29 -4.71
C GLY A 29 10.10 -12.37 -6.23
N GLU A 30 10.29 -13.58 -6.77
CA GLU A 30 10.40 -13.78 -8.22
C GLU A 30 9.09 -13.45 -8.95
N GLU A 31 7.96 -13.91 -8.42
CA GLU A 31 6.63 -13.67 -8.99
C GLU A 31 6.21 -12.20 -8.90
N LEU A 32 6.54 -11.53 -7.79
CA LEU A 32 6.27 -10.10 -7.60
C LEU A 32 7.10 -9.24 -8.57
N GLU A 33 8.38 -9.56 -8.77
CA GLU A 33 9.22 -8.87 -9.74
C GLU A 33 8.79 -9.15 -11.18
N GLU A 34 8.29 -10.35 -11.49
CA GLU A 34 7.69 -10.65 -12.79
C GLU A 34 6.39 -9.87 -13.02
N ALA A 35 5.50 -9.82 -12.02
CA ALA A 35 4.28 -9.02 -12.09
C ALA A 35 4.59 -7.53 -12.31
N LYS A 36 5.65 -7.03 -11.69
CA LYS A 36 6.16 -5.68 -11.92
C LYS A 36 6.67 -5.49 -13.35
N ARG A 37 7.51 -6.40 -13.87
CA ARG A 37 8.02 -6.36 -15.25
C ARG A 37 6.91 -6.39 -16.30
N SER A 38 5.84 -7.13 -16.03
CA SER A 38 4.68 -7.21 -16.93
C SER A 38 3.87 -5.90 -17.03
N GLY A 39 4.14 -4.93 -16.15
CA GLY A 39 3.45 -3.64 -16.10
C GLY A 39 2.10 -3.66 -15.38
N TYR A 40 1.66 -4.82 -14.88
CA TYR A 40 0.40 -4.93 -14.14
C TYR A 40 0.50 -4.43 -12.70
N LEU A 41 1.70 -4.46 -12.10
CA LEU A 41 1.92 -4.12 -10.70
C LEU A 41 2.99 -3.05 -10.55
N GLN A 42 2.66 -1.95 -9.86
CA GLN A 42 3.66 -1.06 -9.28
C GLN A 42 4.05 -1.60 -7.91
N LEU A 43 5.33 -1.93 -7.74
CA LEU A 43 5.82 -2.64 -6.56
C LEU A 43 6.81 -1.77 -5.78
N PHE A 44 6.50 -1.51 -4.52
CA PHE A 44 7.36 -0.84 -3.55
C PHE A 44 7.73 -1.83 -2.45
N ILE A 45 9.03 -1.98 -2.18
CA ILE A 45 9.54 -2.95 -1.20
C ILE A 45 10.29 -2.23 -0.08
N ALA A 46 9.99 -2.64 1.15
CA ALA A 46 10.65 -2.19 2.37
C ALA A 46 11.43 -3.34 3.01
N PHE A 47 12.75 -3.33 2.87
CA PHE A 47 13.64 -4.26 3.57
C PHE A 47 14.10 -3.63 4.88
N SER A 48 13.55 -4.07 6.00
CA SER A 48 13.78 -3.43 7.31
C SER A 48 15.17 -3.65 7.89
N ARG A 49 16.02 -4.51 7.30
CA ARG A 49 17.35 -4.84 7.82
C ARG A 49 18.48 -4.78 6.78
N ASP A 50 18.22 -4.37 5.54
CA ASP A 50 19.22 -4.39 4.46
C ASP A 50 19.99 -3.08 4.26
N SER A 51 19.64 -2.03 5.01
CA SER A 51 20.39 -0.78 5.04
C SER A 51 21.82 -0.95 5.59
N GLU A 52 22.82 -0.41 4.93
CA GLU A 52 24.22 -0.44 5.41
C GLU A 52 24.41 0.37 6.70
N ASP A 53 23.66 1.46 6.87
CA ASP A 53 23.71 2.34 8.04
C ASP A 53 22.84 1.87 9.22
N GLY A 54 22.16 0.73 9.07
CA GLY A 54 21.26 0.16 10.07
C GLY A 54 19.88 0.83 10.18
N SER A 55 19.55 1.78 9.28
CA SER A 55 18.22 2.39 9.22
C SER A 55 17.11 1.40 8.83
N LYS A 56 15.99 1.43 9.55
CA LYS A 56 14.87 0.52 9.26
C LYS A 56 13.89 1.19 8.31
N VAL A 57 13.62 0.54 7.18
CA VAL A 57 12.60 0.95 6.22
C VAL A 57 11.38 0.05 6.35
N TYR A 58 10.19 0.64 6.52
CA TYR A 58 8.92 -0.07 6.57
C TYR A 58 7.96 0.38 5.45
N VAL A 59 6.83 -0.33 5.32
CA VAL A 59 5.84 -0.05 4.26
C VAL A 59 5.25 1.36 4.36
N GLN A 60 5.03 1.89 5.57
CA GLN A 60 4.57 3.26 5.76
C GLN A 60 5.58 4.32 5.29
N ASP A 61 6.87 3.98 5.24
CA ASP A 61 7.89 4.90 4.71
C ASP A 61 7.80 4.96 3.19
N ARG A 62 7.63 3.80 2.53
CA ARG A 62 7.38 3.71 1.09
C ARG A 62 6.06 4.38 0.68
N ILE A 63 5.02 4.26 1.49
CA ILE A 63 3.75 4.97 1.27
C ILE A 63 3.98 6.49 1.32
N ARG A 64 4.80 6.98 2.26
CA ARG A 64 5.12 8.40 2.39
C ARG A 64 5.95 8.92 1.21
N GLU A 65 6.90 8.13 0.72
CA GLU A 65 7.65 8.46 -0.51
C GLU A 65 6.72 8.59 -1.73
N ALA A 66 5.68 7.76 -1.81
CA ALA A 66 4.67 7.77 -2.87
C ALA A 66 3.40 8.58 -2.54
N ALA A 67 3.43 9.46 -1.52
CA ALA A 67 2.23 10.05 -0.93
C ALA A 67 1.32 10.79 -1.93
N SER A 68 1.91 11.54 -2.86
CA SER A 68 1.16 12.27 -3.88
C SER A 68 0.38 11.33 -4.81
N ASP A 69 0.99 10.22 -5.20
CA ASP A 69 0.36 9.23 -6.09
C ASP A 69 -0.70 8.43 -5.36
N VAL A 70 -0.42 8.06 -4.10
CA VAL A 70 -1.40 7.42 -3.21
C VAL A 70 -2.64 8.30 -3.06
N TRP A 71 -2.48 9.60 -2.83
CA TRP A 71 -3.61 10.53 -2.76
C TRP A 71 -4.42 10.58 -4.06
N GLN A 72 -3.76 10.70 -5.22
CA GLN A 72 -4.43 10.69 -6.52
C GLN A 72 -5.23 9.40 -6.76
N LEU A 73 -4.68 8.25 -6.34
CA LEU A 73 -5.36 6.96 -6.42
C LEU A 73 -6.63 6.94 -5.56
N LEU A 74 -6.53 7.40 -4.30
CA LEU A 74 -7.65 7.41 -3.36
C LEU A 74 -8.79 8.33 -3.81
N ASP A 75 -8.44 9.56 -4.22
CA ASP A 75 -9.40 10.62 -4.44
C ASP A 75 -9.94 10.66 -5.86
N GLN A 76 -9.05 10.65 -6.86
CA GLN A 76 -9.42 10.83 -8.26
C GLN A 76 -9.74 9.51 -8.95
N LYS A 77 -8.98 8.44 -8.64
CA LYS A 77 -9.17 7.13 -9.25
C LYS A 77 -10.10 6.22 -8.45
N ARG A 78 -10.60 6.69 -7.31
CA ARG A 78 -11.49 5.94 -6.41
C ARG A 78 -10.94 4.56 -6.04
N ALA A 79 -9.62 4.46 -5.83
CA ALA A 79 -8.96 3.21 -5.53
C ALA A 79 -9.50 2.55 -4.24
N HIS A 80 -9.32 1.24 -4.17
CA HIS A 80 -9.56 0.44 -2.97
C HIS A 80 -8.22 0.21 -2.25
N VAL A 81 -8.26 0.26 -0.93
CA VAL A 81 -7.12 0.02 -0.03
C VAL A 81 -7.35 -1.29 0.69
N TYR A 82 -6.32 -2.13 0.69
CA TYR A 82 -6.27 -3.38 1.44
C TYR A 82 -5.03 -3.36 2.31
N VAL A 83 -5.19 -3.65 3.61
CA VAL A 83 -4.08 -3.77 4.55
C VAL A 83 -4.16 -5.14 5.20
N CYS A 84 -3.15 -5.97 4.98
CA CYS A 84 -3.06 -7.32 5.51
C CYS A 84 -1.79 -7.52 6.34
N GLY A 85 -1.87 -8.23 7.46
CA GLY A 85 -0.71 -8.53 8.31
C GLY A 85 -0.93 -8.22 9.80
N SER A 86 0.12 -7.77 10.48
CA SER A 86 0.07 -7.52 11.93
C SER A 86 -0.88 -6.38 12.30
N ALA A 87 -1.89 -6.69 13.12
CA ALA A 87 -2.85 -5.73 13.65
C ALA A 87 -2.22 -4.77 14.69
N HIS A 88 -1.27 -5.26 15.48
CA HIS A 88 -0.73 -4.55 16.64
C HIS A 88 0.16 -3.35 16.29
N THR A 89 0.91 -3.45 15.19
CA THR A 89 1.90 -2.42 14.82
C THR A 89 1.67 -1.93 13.40
N MET A 90 1.82 -2.82 12.41
CA MET A 90 1.84 -2.45 10.99
C MET A 90 0.54 -1.77 10.56
N ALA A 91 -0.63 -2.37 10.85
CA ALA A 91 -1.90 -1.81 10.42
C ALA A 91 -2.19 -0.41 11.00
N ARG A 92 -1.82 -0.19 12.27
CA ARG A 92 -1.93 1.10 12.93
C ARG A 92 -1.02 2.14 12.27
N ASP A 93 0.24 1.80 12.07
CA ASP A 93 1.23 2.73 11.52
C ASP A 93 0.93 3.08 10.06
N VAL A 94 0.40 2.12 9.28
CA VAL A 94 -0.13 2.36 7.93
C VAL A 94 -1.36 3.27 7.96
N HIS A 95 -2.32 3.04 8.87
CA HIS A 95 -3.49 3.94 9.01
C HIS A 95 -3.05 5.37 9.31
N SER A 96 -2.17 5.57 10.30
CA SER A 96 -1.64 6.90 10.64
C SER A 96 -0.90 7.54 9.45
N CYS A 97 -0.15 6.76 8.68
CA CYS A 97 0.50 7.24 7.47
C CYS A 97 -0.52 7.72 6.42
N LEU A 98 -1.56 6.93 6.15
CA LEU A 98 -2.63 7.30 5.21
C LEU A 98 -3.38 8.57 5.67
N VAL A 99 -3.61 8.74 6.97
CA VAL A 99 -4.17 9.99 7.52
C VAL A 99 -3.27 11.18 7.17
N SER A 100 -1.95 11.06 7.37
CA SER A 100 -1.00 12.12 7.01
C SER A 100 -0.96 12.41 5.50
N VAL A 101 -1.08 11.38 4.65
CA VAL A 101 -1.18 11.55 3.19
C VAL A 101 -2.42 12.37 2.82
N VAL A 102 -3.59 11.98 3.33
CA VAL A 102 -4.87 12.67 3.09
C VAL A 102 -4.85 14.09 3.64
N GLN A 103 -4.27 14.29 4.82
CA GLN A 103 -4.12 15.60 5.44
C GLN A 103 -3.29 16.54 4.54
N THR A 104 -2.10 16.08 4.13
CA THR A 104 -1.14 16.89 3.37
C THR A 104 -1.63 17.16 1.96
N HIS A 105 -1.98 16.11 1.21
CA HIS A 105 -2.29 16.23 -0.21
C HIS A 105 -3.76 16.60 -0.48
N GLY A 106 -4.66 16.30 0.45
CA GLY A 106 -6.05 16.76 0.42
C GLY A 106 -6.26 18.16 1.00
N SER A 107 -5.22 18.76 1.60
CA SER A 107 -5.31 20.03 2.34
C SER A 107 -6.41 20.02 3.41
N LEU A 108 -6.53 18.89 4.11
CA LEU A 108 -7.57 18.65 5.12
C LEU A 108 -7.00 18.83 6.52
N SER A 109 -7.88 19.12 7.49
CA SER A 109 -7.51 18.98 8.91
C SER A 109 -7.34 17.50 9.27
N MET A 110 -6.66 17.21 10.37
CA MET A 110 -6.49 15.84 10.86
C MET A 110 -7.85 15.13 11.05
N ASN A 111 -8.84 15.80 11.65
CA ASN A 111 -10.18 15.23 11.83
C ASN A 111 -10.90 14.96 10.49
N ALA A 112 -10.75 15.88 9.52
CA ALA A 112 -11.32 15.69 8.20
C ALA A 112 -10.63 14.54 7.43
N ALA A 113 -9.32 14.34 7.62
CA ALA A 113 -8.58 13.23 7.04
C ALA A 113 -9.00 11.87 7.64
N GLU A 114 -9.20 11.80 8.96
CA GLU A 114 -9.77 10.61 9.61
C GLU A 114 -11.19 10.31 9.13
N THR A 115 -12.02 11.35 9.03
CA THR A 115 -13.38 11.24 8.49
C THR A 115 -13.38 10.74 7.05
N TYR A 116 -12.42 11.20 6.22
CA TYR A 116 -12.25 10.74 4.85
C TYR A 116 -11.96 9.23 4.80
N LEU A 117 -11.01 8.72 5.58
CA LEU A 117 -10.68 7.29 5.59
C LEU A 117 -11.83 6.44 6.17
N ASN A 118 -12.55 6.95 7.17
CA ASN A 118 -13.76 6.27 7.67
C ASN A 118 -14.86 6.21 6.62
N ARG A 119 -15.03 7.26 5.81
CA ARG A 119 -15.93 7.21 4.66
C ARG A 119 -15.49 6.13 3.65
N LEU A 120 -14.19 6.00 3.35
CA LEU A 120 -13.71 4.91 2.49
C LEU A 120 -14.09 3.53 3.03
N ARG A 121 -14.00 3.32 4.36
CA ARG A 121 -14.43 2.07 4.99
C ARG A 121 -15.92 1.81 4.77
N VAL A 122 -16.77 2.80 5.05
CA VAL A 122 -18.23 2.71 4.86
C VAL A 122 -18.61 2.46 3.40
N GLU A 123 -17.88 3.07 2.45
CA GLU A 123 -18.06 2.85 1.01
C GLU A 123 -17.50 1.50 0.51
N GLY A 124 -16.90 0.67 1.38
CA GLY A 124 -16.29 -0.59 0.97
C GLY A 124 -15.05 -0.41 0.09
N ARG A 125 -14.27 0.66 0.34
CA ARG A 125 -13.01 0.98 -0.36
C ARG A 125 -11.79 0.96 0.55
N TYR A 126 -11.95 0.68 1.84
CA TYR A 126 -10.82 0.48 2.76
C TYR A 126 -11.08 -0.76 3.62
N HIS A 127 -10.29 -1.81 3.38
CA HIS A 127 -10.42 -3.13 3.97
C HIS A 127 -9.19 -3.46 4.81
N LEU A 128 -9.43 -4.13 5.94
CA LEU A 128 -8.40 -4.63 6.85
C LEU A 128 -8.58 -6.14 6.99
N ASP A 129 -7.51 -6.88 6.76
CA ASP A 129 -7.41 -8.32 7.03
C ASP A 129 -6.18 -8.56 7.91
N VAL A 130 -6.34 -8.29 9.20
CA VAL A 130 -5.22 -8.17 10.14
C VAL A 130 -5.39 -9.12 11.32
N TRP A 131 -4.27 -9.68 11.76
CA TRP A 131 -4.22 -10.68 12.84
C TRP A 131 -3.15 -10.34 13.87
N SER A 132 -3.29 -10.97 15.04
CA SER A 132 -2.42 -10.77 16.23
C SER A 132 -1.59 -12.01 16.51
#